data_AF-A0A5S3V274-F1
#
_entry.id   AF-A0A5S3V274-F1
#
_cell.length_a   1.000
_cell.length_b   1.000
_cell.length_c   1.000
_cell.angle_alpha   90.00
_cell.angle_beta   90.00
_cell.angle_gamma   90.00
#
_symmetry.space_group_name_H-M   'P 1'
#
loop_
_entity.id
_entity.type
_entity.pdbx_description
1 polymer ?
#
loop_
_entity_poly.entity_id
_entity_poly.type
_entity_poly.pdbx_seq_one_letter_code
_entity_poly.pdbx_strand_id
1 'polypeptide(L)'
;MKPVLYFSTLVLCLFLFSLFVKPETLPVSEVHIRLAEKGLMRARTPQPSIEAYIGKIREKITSSKVMVVISANSWQEKDVEKLKIRILNEFDNKRIEFKLIYSS
;
A
#
# COMPACT_ATOMS: atom_id res chain seq x y z
N MET A 1 -25.49 -37.52 28.98
CA MET A 1 -26.02 -36.95 27.72
C MET A 1 -26.03 -35.42 27.67
N LYS A 2 -26.20 -34.67 28.78
CA LYS A 2 -26.19 -33.20 28.78
C LYS A 2 -24.88 -32.48 28.37
N PRO A 3 -23.65 -32.94 28.71
CA PRO A 3 -22.43 -32.15 28.44
C PRO A 3 -22.07 -32.05 26.96
N VAL A 4 -22.48 -33.03 26.15
CA VAL A 4 -22.21 -33.07 24.70
C VAL A 4 -22.99 -31.97 23.97
N LEU A 5 -24.23 -31.69 24.42
CA LEU A 5 -25.05 -30.62 23.87
C LEU A 5 -24.43 -29.24 24.14
N TYR A 6 -23.94 -29.00 25.37
CA TYR A 6 -23.25 -27.75 25.70
C TYR A 6 -21.98 -27.56 24.87
N PHE A 7 -21.20 -28.62 24.67
CA PHE A 7 -19.99 -28.57 23.86
C PHE A 7 -20.31 -28.24 22.39
N SER A 8 -21.33 -28.88 21.83
CA SER A 8 -21.81 -28.61 20.46
C SER A 8 -22.29 -27.16 20.29
N THR A 9 -23.03 -26.62 21.26
CA THR A 9 -23.49 -25.22 21.20
C THR A 9 -22.35 -24.22 21.31
N LEU A 10 -21.31 -24.53 22.09
CA LEU A 10 -20.17 -23.64 22.30
C LEU A 10 -19.29 -23.57 21.04
N VAL A 11 -19.06 -24.72 20.39
CA VAL A 11 -18.37 -24.79 19.09
C VAL A 11 -19.15 -24.06 18.01
N LEU A 12 -20.48 -24.22 17.98
CA LEU A 12 -21.33 -23.51 17.02
C LEU A 12 -21.29 -21.98 17.26
N CYS A 13 -21.33 -21.53 18.52
CA CYS A 13 -21.17 -20.11 18.85
C CYS A 13 -19.81 -19.56 18.43
N LEU A 14 -18.71 -20.26 18.69
CA LEU A 14 -17.37 -19.85 18.25
C LEU A 14 -17.25 -19.78 16.74
N PHE A 15 -17.85 -20.74 16.02
CA PHE A 15 -17.84 -20.78 14.56
C PHE A 15 -18.70 -19.65 13.94
N LEU A 16 -19.84 -19.34 14.54
CA LEU A 16 -20.65 -18.18 14.14
C LEU A 16 -19.90 -16.88 14.43
N PHE A 17 -19.23 -16.77 15.58
CA PHE A 17 -18.44 -15.59 15.93
C PHE A 17 -17.30 -15.34 14.93
N SER A 18 -16.61 -16.39 14.48
CA SER A 18 -15.53 -16.25 13.49
C SER A 18 -16.04 -15.79 12.12
N LEU A 19 -17.28 -16.12 11.73
CA LEU A 19 -17.92 -15.60 10.52
C LEU A 19 -18.25 -14.11 10.62
N PHE A 20 -18.51 -13.59 11.82
CA PHE A 20 -18.80 -12.17 12.04
C PHE A 20 -17.54 -11.31 12.18
N VAL A 21 -16.40 -11.90 12.55
CA VAL A 21 -15.10 -11.21 12.54
C VAL A 21 -14.56 -11.18 11.12
N LYS A 22 -15.15 -10.33 10.28
CA LYS A 22 -14.51 -9.94 9.01
C LYS A 22 -13.32 -9.05 9.39
N PRO A 23 -12.07 -9.36 8.99
CA PRO A 23 -10.97 -8.46 9.24
C PRO A 23 -11.31 -7.13 8.58
N GLU A 24 -11.38 -6.06 9.35
CA GLU A 24 -11.46 -4.70 8.82
C GLU A 24 -10.22 -4.49 7.95
N THR A 25 -10.36 -4.72 6.65
CA THR A 25 -9.39 -4.25 5.68
C THR A 25 -9.55 -2.74 5.68
N LEU A 26 -8.73 -2.06 6.47
CA LEU A 26 -8.59 -0.60 6.41
C LEU A 26 -8.50 -0.21 4.92
N PRO A 27 -9.28 0.77 4.44
CA PRO A 27 -9.23 1.18 3.05
C PRO A 27 -7.78 1.57 2.74
N VAL A 28 -7.12 0.80 1.88
CA VAL A 28 -5.73 1.04 1.52
C VAL A 28 -5.71 2.27 0.62
N SER A 29 -5.14 3.36 1.12
CA SER A 29 -5.07 4.60 0.35
C SER A 29 -3.96 4.46 -0.69
N GLU A 30 -4.30 4.56 -1.97
CA GLU A 30 -3.32 4.39 -3.06
C GLU A 30 -2.66 5.73 -3.44
N VAL A 31 -1.34 5.71 -3.65
CA VAL A 31 -0.56 6.81 -4.22
C VAL A 31 0.15 6.33 -5.47
N HIS A 32 -0.21 6.89 -6.62
CA HIS A 32 0.44 6.58 -7.89
C HIS A 32 1.61 7.53 -8.16
N ILE A 33 2.78 6.96 -8.39
CA ILE A 33 4.00 7.66 -8.79
C ILE A 33 4.35 7.19 -10.20
N ARG A 34 4.38 8.12 -11.16
CA ARG A 34 4.89 7.84 -12.51
C ARG A 34 6.29 8.42 -12.64
N LEU A 35 7.27 7.56 -12.90
CA LEU A 35 8.60 7.97 -13.28
C LEU A 35 8.60 8.25 -14.79
N ALA A 36 8.62 9.53 -15.13
CA ALA A 36 8.63 9.95 -16.52
C ALA A 36 10.06 9.94 -17.08
N GLU A 37 10.16 9.74 -18.38
CA GLU A 37 11.43 9.74 -19.10
C GLU A 37 12.05 11.16 -19.08
N LYS A 38 13.34 11.26 -18.72
CA LYS A 38 14.05 12.53 -18.51
C LYS A 38 14.04 13.48 -19.73
N GLY A 39 13.75 12.97 -20.92
CA GLY A 39 13.76 13.73 -22.18
C GLY A 39 12.39 14.08 -22.75
N LEU A 40 11.46 13.12 -22.86
CA LEU A 40 10.23 13.31 -23.66
C LEU A 40 9.06 13.91 -22.86
N MET A 41 8.89 13.53 -21.60
CA MET A 41 7.70 13.92 -20.81
C MET A 41 7.86 15.23 -20.06
N ARG A 42 9.09 15.66 -19.74
CA ARG A 42 9.35 16.96 -19.10
C ARG A 42 8.84 18.15 -19.90
N ALA A 43 8.78 18.02 -21.23
CA ALA A 43 8.30 19.07 -22.13
C ALA A 43 6.75 19.19 -22.17
N ARG A 44 6.01 18.14 -21.81
CA ARG A 44 4.53 18.11 -21.89
C ARG A 44 3.83 18.18 -20.54
N THR A 45 4.42 17.60 -19.50
CA THR A 45 3.85 17.61 -18.14
C THR A 45 4.99 17.65 -17.13
N PRO A 46 5.09 18.70 -16.28
CA PRO A 46 6.11 18.76 -15.26
C PRO A 46 5.90 17.59 -14.29
N GLN A 47 6.94 16.76 -14.17
CA GLN A 47 6.91 15.65 -13.24
C GLN A 47 6.94 16.21 -11.81
N PRO A 48 6.01 15.80 -10.93
CA PRO A 48 6.02 16.22 -9.53
C PRO A 48 7.38 15.90 -8.90
N SER A 49 7.86 16.79 -8.04
CA SER A 49 9.08 16.53 -7.26
C SER A 49 8.86 15.34 -6.32
N ILE A 50 9.96 14.72 -5.89
CA ILE A 50 9.93 13.62 -4.92
C ILE A 50 9.25 14.10 -3.62
N GLU A 51 9.53 15.34 -3.23
CA GLU A 51 8.96 16.00 -2.06
C GLU A 51 7.42 16.13 -2.16
N ALA A 52 6.88 16.39 -3.35
CA ALA A 52 5.43 16.43 -3.57
C ALA A 52 4.77 15.06 -3.40
N TYR A 53 5.43 13.98 -3.83
CA TYR A 53 4.95 12.62 -3.58
C TYR A 53 5.00 12.25 -2.11
N ILE A 54 6.07 12.64 -1.40
CA ILE A 54 6.20 12.46 0.06
C ILE A 54 5.05 13.19 0.78
N GLY A 55 4.73 14.43 0.40
CA GLY A 55 3.61 15.17 0.98
C GLY A 55 2.28 14.43 0.85
N LYS A 56 1.98 13.90 -0.34
CA LYS A 56 0.76 13.09 -0.57
C LYS A 56 0.72 11.80 0.25
N ILE A 57 1.87 11.13 0.40
CA ILE A 57 1.98 9.93 1.25
C ILE A 57 1.73 10.32 2.71
N ARG A 58 2.31 11.43 3.18
CA ARG A 58 2.14 11.93 4.55
C ARG A 58 0.69 12.25 4.89
N GLU A 59 -0.04 12.89 3.99
CA GLU A 59 -1.48 13.16 4.17
C GLU A 59 -2.32 11.88 4.26
N LYS A 60 -1.95 10.84 3.50
CA LYS A 60 -2.69 9.58 3.44
C LYS A 60 -2.32 8.58 4.55
N ILE A 61 -1.09 8.62 5.06
CA ILE A 61 -0.60 7.70 6.09
C ILE A 61 -1.15 8.01 7.49
N THR A 62 -1.68 9.23 7.68
CA THR A 62 -2.26 9.64 8.97
C THR A 62 -3.53 8.86 9.30
N SER A 63 -4.25 8.38 8.27
CA SER A 63 -5.56 7.72 8.43
C SER A 63 -5.54 6.21 8.13
N SER A 64 -4.56 5.69 7.39
CA SER A 64 -4.59 4.30 6.90
C SER A 64 -3.21 3.78 6.44
N LYS A 65 -3.13 2.49 6.12
CA LYS A 65 -2.02 1.93 5.34
C LYS A 65 -2.06 2.52 3.92
N VAL A 66 -0.89 2.84 3.39
CA VAL A 66 -0.75 3.46 2.06
C VAL A 66 -0.06 2.49 1.11
N MET A 67 -0.68 2.25 -0.05
CA MET A 67 -0.03 1.52 -1.15
C MET A 67 0.57 2.52 -2.13
N VAL A 68 1.89 2.48 -2.29
CA VAL A 68 2.64 3.30 -3.23
C VAL A 68 2.84 2.50 -4.52
N VAL A 69 2.10 2.88 -5.55
CA VAL A 69 2.18 2.27 -6.88
C VAL A 69 3.19 3.06 -7.72
N ILE A 70 4.34 2.48 -8.01
CA ILE A 70 5.39 3.09 -8.84
C ILE A 70 5.31 2.51 -10.24
N SER A 71 4.98 3.34 -11.23
CA SER A 71 5.07 3.00 -12.64
C SER A 71 6.34 3.59 -13.23
N ALA A 72 7.19 2.75 -13.82
CA ALA A 72 8.50 3.14 -14.35
C ALA A 72 8.87 2.29 -15.57
N ASN A 73 9.84 2.74 -16.36
CA ASN A 73 10.42 1.88 -17.40
C ASN A 73 11.44 0.91 -16.80
N SER A 74 11.64 -0.24 -17.46
CA SER A 74 12.57 -1.29 -17.03
C SER A 74 14.00 -0.78 -16.76
N TRP A 75 14.50 0.12 -17.61
CA TRP A 75 15.84 0.70 -17.48
C TRP A 75 15.97 1.75 -16.34
N GLN A 76 14.88 2.11 -15.67
CA GLN A 76 14.86 3.07 -14.55
C GLN A 76 14.91 2.41 -13.17
N GLU A 77 15.22 1.12 -13.09
CA GLU A 77 15.23 0.35 -11.85
C GLU A 77 16.07 0.99 -10.73
N LYS A 78 17.25 1.53 -11.06
CA LYS A 78 18.10 2.23 -10.07
C LYS A 78 17.44 3.49 -9.49
N ASP A 79 16.66 4.20 -10.29
CA ASP A 79 15.97 5.41 -9.84
C ASP A 79 14.75 5.05 -8.97
N VAL A 80 14.05 3.96 -9.33
CA VAL A 80 12.97 3.37 -8.52
C VAL A 80 13.49 2.95 -7.15
N GLU A 81 14.65 2.29 -7.10
CA GLU A 81 15.24 1.81 -5.85
C GLU A 81 15.64 2.96 -4.93
N LYS A 82 16.29 3.99 -5.46
CA LYS A 82 16.57 5.23 -4.71
C LYS A 82 15.31 5.88 -4.15
N LEU A 83 14.24 5.92 -4.94
CA LEU A 83 12.96 6.47 -4.52
C LEU A 83 12.34 5.66 -3.38
N LYS A 84 12.35 4.32 -3.48
CA LYS A 84 11.88 3.44 -2.40
C LYS A 84 12.64 3.68 -1.11
N ILE A 85 13.98 3.69 -1.16
CA ILE A 85 14.82 3.91 0.03
C ILE A 85 14.48 5.26 0.67
N ARG A 86 14.30 6.31 -0.14
CA ARG A 86 13.95 7.63 0.38
C ARG A 86 12.57 7.65 1.05
N ILE A 87 11.58 6.95 0.50
CA ILE A 87 10.24 6.83 1.10
C ILE A 87 10.29 6.00 2.40
N LEU A 88 11.03 4.89 2.41
CA LEU A 88 11.21 4.03 3.59
C LEU A 88 11.98 4.75 4.72
N ASN A 89 12.89 5.68 4.37
CA ASN A 89 13.59 6.50 5.37
C ASN A 89 12.68 7.56 6.01
N GLU A 90 11.66 8.02 5.29
CA GLU A 90 10.77 9.09 5.73
C GLU A 90 9.56 8.55 6.52
N PHE A 91 9.16 7.29 6.28
CA PHE A 91 7.95 6.70 6.83
C PHE A 91 8.19 5.30 7.41
N ASP A 92 7.45 4.96 8.47
CA ASP A 92 7.54 3.65 9.12
C ASP A 92 7.12 2.51 8.17
N ASN A 93 8.01 1.55 7.93
CA ASN A 93 7.87 0.43 6.99
C ASN A 93 6.60 -0.41 7.20
N LYS A 94 6.00 -0.37 8.39
CA LYS A 94 4.79 -1.15 8.71
C LYS A 94 3.52 -0.60 8.08
N ARG A 95 3.54 0.65 7.60
CA ARG A 95 2.36 1.36 7.07
C ARG A 95 2.40 1.58 5.55
N ILE A 96 3.50 1.23 4.90
CA ILE A 96 3.69 1.42 3.45
C ILE A 96 3.86 0.08 2.75
N GLU A 97 3.10 -0.10 1.66
CA GLU A 97 3.27 -1.21 0.74
C GLU A 97 3.66 -0.68 -0.64
N PHE A 98 4.62 -1.30 -1.31
CA PHE A 98 5.08 -0.88 -2.64
C PHE A 98 4.60 -1.85 -3.71
N LYS A 99 3.96 -1.31 -4.76
CA LYS A 99 3.60 -2.04 -5.97
C LYS A 99 4.33 -1.45 -7.16
N LEU A 100 5.09 -2.27 -7.87
CA LEU A 100 5.87 -1.82 -9.02
C LEU A 100 5.27 -2.31 -10.31
N ILE A 101 5.17 -1.40 -11.27
CA ILE A 101 4.68 -1.68 -12.61
C ILE A 101 5.75 -1.20 -13.58
N TYR A 102 6.45 -2.15 -14.20
CA TYR A 102 7.40 -1.82 -15.26
C TYR A 102 6.69 -1.81 -16.61
N SER A 103 6.81 -0.72 -17.34
CA SER A 103 6.51 -0.67 -18.78
C SER A 103 7.75 -1.11 -19.57
N SER A 104 7.53 -1.99 -20.54
CA SER A 104 8.53 -2.42 -21.53
C SER A 104 8.86 -1.32 -22.52
#